data_AF-A0A7S3BFG7-F1
#
_entry.id   AF-A0A7S3BFG7-F1
#
_cell.length_a   1.000
_cell.length_b   1.000
_cell.length_c   1.000
_cell.angle_alpha   90.00
_cell.angle_beta   90.00
_cell.angle_gamma   90.00
#
_symmetry.space_group_name_H-M   'P 1'
#
loop_
_entity.id
_entity.type
_entity.pdbx_description
1 polymer ?
#
loop_
_entity_poly.entity_id
_entity_poly.type
_entity_poly.pdbx_seq_one_letter_code
_entity_poly.pdbx_strand_id
1 'polypeptide(L)'
;NGTLSVPFNTRSYLQGHLDTMCAGTEFGSQDYSCVDYKAGALVFSGQILSYDVDLSGDGCGCNAALYLVSMPQSKDKSKCADFYCDANDVCGVRCTEIDLMEASKVAWVSTVHVEDDGSGQGFGYAHYVKEKARRIQSPDAECAYGPAEKCAINTEFPFHVDIEFSPSGEEFSFEVRLTQEGRRASLGPVRYIEKPQKGLVASATDANAALRASLDAGMTLVI
;
A
#
# COMPACT_ATOMS: atom_id res chain seq x y z
N ASN A 1 4.63 10.06 -17.84
CA ASN A 1 3.18 9.88 -17.64
C ASN A 1 2.67 8.80 -18.58
N GLY A 2 2.36 7.64 -18.02
CA GLY A 2 1.66 6.56 -18.72
C GLY A 2 0.44 6.17 -17.89
N THR A 3 -0.61 5.72 -18.54
CA THR A 3 -1.79 5.13 -17.88
C THR A 3 -1.54 3.64 -17.72
N LEU A 4 -1.68 3.12 -16.51
CA LEU A 4 -1.67 1.70 -16.22
C LEU A 4 -3.10 1.25 -15.93
N SER A 5 -3.55 0.19 -16.62
CA SER A 5 -4.85 -0.44 -16.34
C SER A 5 -4.60 -1.85 -15.82
N VAL A 6 -4.99 -2.09 -14.57
CA VAL A 6 -4.87 -3.40 -13.93
C VAL A 6 -6.25 -4.07 -13.94
N PRO A 7 -6.42 -5.23 -14.59
CA PRO A 7 -7.70 -5.93 -14.57
C PRO A 7 -8.13 -6.31 -13.15
N PHE A 8 -9.42 -6.23 -12.87
CA PHE A 8 -9.97 -6.65 -11.58
C PHE A 8 -9.66 -8.14 -11.30
N ASN A 9 -9.43 -8.49 -10.03
CA ASN A 9 -8.95 -9.82 -9.58
C ASN A 9 -7.59 -10.24 -10.14
N THR A 10 -6.74 -9.28 -10.52
CA THR A 10 -5.34 -9.55 -10.86
C THR A 10 -4.41 -8.80 -9.93
N ARG A 11 -3.13 -9.19 -9.93
CA ARG A 11 -2.06 -8.52 -9.22
C ARG A 11 -0.96 -8.16 -10.20
N SER A 12 -0.50 -6.92 -10.16
CA SER A 12 0.56 -6.39 -10.99
C SER A 12 1.72 -5.91 -10.12
N TYR A 13 2.95 -6.22 -10.53
CA TYR A 13 4.17 -5.83 -9.83
C TYR A 13 4.88 -4.74 -10.62
N LEU A 14 5.16 -3.60 -10.00
CA LEU A 14 6.01 -2.58 -10.61
C LEU A 14 7.48 -2.93 -10.35
N GLN A 15 8.23 -3.08 -11.44
CA GLN A 15 9.64 -3.42 -11.43
C GLN A 15 10.43 -2.33 -12.14
N GLY A 16 11.68 -2.12 -11.73
CA GLY A 16 12.63 -1.30 -12.46
C GLY A 16 12.88 -1.84 -13.87
N HIS A 17 13.42 -1.00 -14.75
CA HIS A 17 13.74 -1.39 -16.13
C HIS A 17 14.66 -2.62 -16.15
N LEU A 18 14.24 -3.68 -16.86
CA LEU A 18 15.01 -4.90 -17.07
C LEU A 18 15.59 -4.93 -18.49
N ASP A 19 16.91 -5.14 -18.61
CA ASP A 19 17.57 -5.34 -19.91
C ASP A 19 17.24 -6.72 -20.54
N THR A 20 16.63 -7.62 -19.78
CA THR A 20 16.24 -8.96 -20.23
C THR A 20 14.79 -9.25 -19.81
N MET A 21 13.82 -8.78 -20.60
CA MET A 21 12.46 -9.29 -20.46
C MET A 21 12.49 -10.80 -20.79
N CYS A 22 11.81 -11.61 -19.97
CA CYS A 22 11.33 -12.90 -20.43
C CYS A 22 10.44 -12.60 -21.65
N ALA A 23 10.86 -13.05 -22.83
CA ALA A 23 10.07 -12.87 -24.03
C ALA A 23 8.71 -13.55 -23.83
N GLY A 24 7.67 -12.73 -23.62
CA GLY A 24 6.25 -13.09 -23.69
C GLY A 24 5.87 -14.45 -23.15
N THR A 25 5.78 -14.60 -21.82
CA THR A 25 4.91 -15.64 -21.25
C THR A 25 3.46 -15.17 -21.34
N GLU A 26 2.58 -16.01 -21.90
CA GLU A 26 1.14 -15.73 -21.93
C GLU A 26 0.60 -15.64 -20.49
N PHE A 27 -0.36 -14.74 -20.26
CA PHE A 27 -1.07 -14.61 -18.99
C PHE A 27 -1.66 -15.98 -18.58
N GLY A 28 -1.25 -16.50 -17.42
CA GLY A 28 -1.66 -17.81 -16.91
C GLY A 28 -0.63 -18.94 -17.07
N SER A 29 0.48 -18.71 -17.77
CA SER A 29 1.64 -19.62 -17.73
C SER A 29 2.50 -19.29 -16.50
N GLN A 30 2.51 -20.19 -15.50
CA GLN A 30 3.20 -19.99 -14.22
C GLN A 30 4.72 -20.19 -14.29
N ASP A 31 5.39 -19.67 -15.32
CA ASP A 31 6.86 -19.68 -15.35
C ASP A 31 7.43 -18.37 -14.79
N TYR A 32 7.41 -18.29 -13.46
CA TYR A 32 8.00 -17.20 -12.69
C TYR A 32 9.51 -17.36 -12.48
N SER A 33 10.13 -18.41 -13.03
CA SER A 33 11.56 -18.70 -12.80
C SER A 33 12.50 -17.64 -13.37
N CYS A 34 12.02 -16.85 -14.33
CA CYS A 34 12.78 -15.84 -15.05
C CYS A 34 12.54 -14.41 -14.54
N VAL A 35 11.64 -14.21 -13.56
CA VAL A 35 11.35 -12.89 -12.98
C VAL A 35 12.44 -12.54 -11.97
N ASP A 36 13.16 -11.44 -12.22
CA ASP A 36 14.06 -10.87 -11.22
C ASP A 36 13.27 -10.03 -10.21
N TYR A 37 12.81 -10.68 -9.15
CA TYR A 37 12.09 -10.02 -8.06
C TYR A 37 12.92 -8.94 -7.35
N LYS A 38 14.27 -8.97 -7.46
CA LYS A 38 15.12 -7.90 -6.94
C LYS A 38 15.00 -6.62 -7.76
N ALA A 39 14.65 -6.70 -9.04
CA ALA A 39 14.35 -5.51 -9.84
C ALA A 39 13.10 -4.78 -9.34
N GLY A 40 12.25 -5.45 -8.54
CA GLY A 40 11.15 -4.84 -7.81
C GLY A 40 11.54 -4.17 -6.49
N ALA A 41 12.83 -4.05 -6.14
CA ALA A 41 13.26 -3.38 -4.91
C ALA A 41 13.25 -1.85 -5.07
N LEU A 42 12.09 -1.23 -4.81
CA LEU A 42 11.93 0.23 -4.85
C LEU A 42 12.11 0.82 -3.46
N VAL A 43 13.03 1.79 -3.33
CA VAL A 43 13.31 2.46 -2.06
C VAL A 43 12.54 3.77 -1.98
N PHE A 44 11.58 3.85 -1.04
CA PHE A 44 10.74 5.04 -0.86
C PHE A 44 11.11 5.89 0.35
N SER A 45 12.12 5.52 1.15
CA SER A 45 12.52 6.30 2.33
C SER A 45 12.88 7.75 1.98
N GLY A 46 12.18 8.70 2.59
CA GLY A 46 12.32 10.14 2.30
C GLY A 46 11.83 10.56 0.92
N GLN A 47 11.10 9.70 0.20
CA GLN A 47 10.51 9.98 -1.10
C GLN A 47 9.01 10.27 -0.97
N ILE A 48 8.47 10.87 -2.03
CA ILE A 48 7.03 11.03 -2.24
C ILE A 48 6.63 10.15 -3.42
N LEU A 49 5.68 9.23 -3.22
CA LEU A 49 5.03 8.49 -4.29
C LEU A 49 3.74 9.21 -4.69
N SER A 50 3.67 9.70 -5.93
CA SER A 50 2.53 10.45 -6.45
C SER A 50 1.82 9.71 -7.57
N TYR A 51 0.50 9.72 -7.55
CA TYR A 51 -0.34 9.14 -8.62
C TYR A 51 -1.72 9.79 -8.67
N ASP A 52 -2.37 9.70 -9.83
CA ASP A 52 -3.80 9.99 -9.97
C ASP A 52 -4.57 8.68 -9.95
N VAL A 53 -5.72 8.66 -9.28
CA VAL A 53 -6.60 7.49 -9.21
C VAL A 53 -8.03 7.88 -9.55
N ASP A 54 -8.71 6.99 -10.28
CA ASP A 54 -10.14 7.10 -10.58
C ASP A 54 -10.87 5.91 -9.96
N LEU A 55 -11.55 6.16 -8.84
CA LEU A 55 -12.38 5.18 -8.14
C LEU A 55 -13.85 5.26 -8.57
N SER A 56 -14.18 5.96 -9.65
CA SER A 56 -15.56 6.21 -10.09
C SER A 56 -16.33 4.94 -10.48
N GLY A 57 -15.66 3.79 -10.61
CA GLY A 57 -16.27 2.47 -10.79
C GLY A 57 -16.39 1.62 -9.52
N ASP A 58 -15.69 1.97 -8.43
CA ASP A 58 -15.44 1.06 -7.31
C ASP A 58 -16.43 1.28 -6.16
N GLY A 59 -17.59 0.62 -6.26
CA GLY A 59 -18.65 0.69 -5.26
C GLY A 59 -18.36 -0.07 -3.95
N CYS A 60 -19.37 -0.19 -3.10
CA CYS A 60 -19.27 -0.95 -1.85
C CYS A 60 -18.83 -2.40 -2.10
N GLY A 61 -17.87 -2.88 -1.30
CA GLY A 61 -17.32 -4.23 -1.39
C GLY A 61 -16.16 -4.39 -2.38
N CYS A 62 -15.84 -3.36 -3.17
CA CYS A 62 -14.62 -3.30 -3.96
C CYS A 62 -13.44 -2.85 -3.08
N ASN A 63 -12.25 -3.37 -3.37
CA ASN A 63 -10.99 -2.93 -2.77
C ASN A 63 -9.96 -2.72 -3.88
N ALA A 64 -9.79 -1.47 -4.30
CA ALA A 64 -8.67 -1.07 -5.14
C ALA A 64 -7.45 -0.88 -4.24
N ALA A 65 -6.45 -1.75 -4.41
CA ALA A 65 -5.28 -1.81 -3.54
C ALA A 65 -4.03 -1.25 -4.22
N LEU A 66 -3.23 -0.50 -3.47
CA LEU A 66 -1.85 -0.14 -3.80
C LEU A 66 -1.03 -0.31 -2.53
N TYR A 67 -0.06 -1.22 -2.56
CA TYR A 67 0.66 -1.64 -1.36
C TYR A 67 2.10 -2.03 -1.67
N LEU A 68 2.92 -2.09 -0.63
CA LEU A 68 4.31 -2.53 -0.68
C LEU A 68 4.45 -3.85 0.04
N VAL A 69 5.18 -4.80 -0.55
CA VAL A 69 5.55 -6.07 0.10
C VAL A 69 7.05 -6.31 0.04
N SER A 70 7.59 -6.96 1.07
CA SER A 70 9.00 -7.35 1.15
C SER A 70 9.35 -8.57 0.27
N MET A 71 8.77 -8.61 -0.93
CA MET A 71 9.02 -9.68 -1.91
C MET A 71 10.50 -9.76 -2.36
N PRO A 72 11.24 -8.65 -2.58
CA PRO A 72 12.67 -8.72 -2.94
C PRO A 72 13.55 -9.34 -1.86
N GLN A 73 13.08 -9.35 -0.60
CA GLN A 73 13.76 -9.95 0.54
C GLN A 73 13.33 -11.40 0.80
N SER A 74 12.25 -11.86 0.16
CA SER A 74 11.74 -13.22 0.32
C SER A 74 12.72 -14.24 -0.24
N LYS A 75 12.89 -15.36 0.48
CA LYS A 75 13.70 -16.51 0.07
C LYS A 75 12.87 -17.73 -0.29
N ASP A 76 11.57 -17.68 -0.02
CA ASP A 76 10.67 -18.81 -0.12
C ASP A 76 9.78 -18.69 -1.34
N LYS A 77 9.70 -19.78 -2.11
CA LYS A 77 8.74 -19.88 -3.19
C LYS A 77 7.34 -20.07 -2.60
N SER A 78 6.41 -19.24 -3.04
CA SER A 78 5.01 -19.27 -2.62
C SER A 78 4.26 -20.46 -3.22
N LYS A 79 3.10 -20.79 -2.63
CA LYS A 79 2.14 -21.77 -3.16
C LYS A 79 1.47 -21.30 -4.47
N CYS A 80 1.61 -20.02 -4.82
CA CYS A 80 1.15 -19.42 -6.06
C CYS A 80 2.19 -19.54 -7.19
N ALA A 81 3.25 -20.32 -6.96
CA ALA A 81 4.35 -20.59 -7.89
C ALA A 81 5.24 -19.38 -8.22
N ASP A 82 5.09 -18.27 -7.49
CA ASP A 82 5.93 -17.06 -7.54
C ASP A 82 6.67 -16.85 -6.20
N PHE A 83 7.27 -15.68 -5.99
CA PHE A 83 7.88 -15.28 -4.71
C PHE A 83 6.99 -14.32 -3.90
N TYR A 84 5.72 -14.21 -4.26
CA TYR A 84 4.81 -13.33 -3.55
C TYR A 84 4.65 -13.73 -2.09
N CYS A 85 4.56 -12.71 -1.25
CA CYS A 85 4.32 -12.79 0.17
C CYS A 85 3.47 -11.59 0.59
N ASP A 86 2.70 -11.74 1.66
CA ASP A 86 1.93 -10.68 2.33
C ASP A 86 1.78 -11.01 3.82
N ALA A 87 1.27 -10.09 4.63
CA ALA A 87 1.10 -10.37 6.05
C ALA A 87 0.00 -11.43 6.32
N ASN A 88 -0.93 -11.57 5.37
CA ASN A 88 -2.09 -12.45 5.48
C ASN A 88 -1.82 -13.91 5.05
N ASP A 89 -0.63 -14.23 4.56
CA ASP A 89 -0.22 -15.58 4.16
C ASP A 89 -1.05 -16.15 2.99
N VAL A 90 -1.54 -15.31 2.07
CA VAL A 90 -2.45 -15.71 0.98
C VAL A 90 -1.85 -16.81 0.10
N CYS A 91 -0.55 -16.71 -0.18
CA CYS A 91 0.20 -17.70 -0.95
C CYS A 91 1.12 -18.56 -0.08
N GLY A 92 0.94 -18.63 1.24
CA GLY A 92 1.72 -19.50 2.11
C GLY A 92 3.11 -18.97 2.50
N VAL A 93 3.40 -17.70 2.23
CA VAL A 93 4.63 -16.99 2.65
C VAL A 93 4.23 -15.66 3.27
N ARG A 94 4.72 -15.40 4.49
CA ARG A 94 4.51 -14.12 5.17
C ARG A 94 5.67 -13.17 4.91
N CYS A 95 5.37 -11.88 4.84
CA CYS A 95 6.38 -10.82 4.87
C CYS A 95 5.79 -9.50 5.33
N THR A 96 6.65 -8.54 5.63
CA THR A 96 6.24 -7.16 5.93
C THR A 96 5.45 -6.56 4.77
N GLU A 97 4.35 -5.89 5.10
CA GLU A 97 3.41 -5.30 4.15
C GLU A 97 3.03 -3.88 4.60
N ILE A 98 2.94 -2.97 3.65
CA ILE A 98 2.53 -1.58 3.87
C ILE A 98 1.42 -1.26 2.87
N ASP A 99 0.19 -1.16 3.36
CA ASP A 99 -0.97 -0.83 2.56
C ASP A 99 -1.08 0.70 2.45
N LEU A 100 -0.70 1.21 1.29
CA LEU A 100 -0.71 2.65 1.02
C LEU A 100 -2.14 3.12 0.77
N MET A 101 -2.90 2.32 0.01
CA MET A 101 -4.30 2.56 -0.31
C MET A 101 -5.03 1.22 -0.42
N GLU A 102 -6.03 1.01 0.42
CA GLU A 102 -7.12 0.06 0.20
C GLU A 102 -8.43 0.86 0.15
N ALA A 103 -8.95 1.08 -1.06
CA ALA A 103 -9.97 2.09 -1.28
C ALA A 103 -11.11 1.67 -2.21
N SER A 104 -12.20 2.40 -2.06
CA SER A 104 -13.38 2.42 -2.93
C SER A 104 -13.93 3.84 -2.92
N LYS A 105 -15.03 4.10 -3.63
CA LYS A 105 -15.73 5.39 -3.56
C LYS A 105 -16.08 5.84 -2.15
N VAL A 106 -16.36 4.91 -1.25
CA VAL A 106 -16.94 5.20 0.07
C VAL A 106 -15.98 4.98 1.23
N ALA A 107 -14.80 4.44 0.96
CA ALA A 107 -13.85 4.04 1.97
C ALA A 107 -12.41 4.19 1.48
N TRP A 108 -11.52 4.47 2.43
CA TRP A 108 -10.07 4.46 2.26
C TRP A 108 -9.47 3.91 3.55
N VAL A 109 -8.49 3.03 3.42
CA VAL A 109 -7.69 2.48 4.52
C VAL A 109 -6.22 2.54 4.13
N SER A 110 -5.37 2.88 5.09
CA SER A 110 -3.93 2.72 4.99
C SER A 110 -3.43 2.04 6.27
N THR A 111 -2.73 0.93 6.12
CA THR A 111 -2.32 0.04 7.22
C THR A 111 -0.87 -0.38 7.07
N VAL A 112 -0.26 -0.75 8.19
CA VAL A 112 1.09 -1.30 8.25
C VAL A 112 1.05 -2.64 8.96
N HIS A 113 1.82 -3.58 8.44
CA HIS A 113 1.90 -4.94 8.92
C HIS A 113 3.36 -5.37 9.03
N VAL A 114 3.77 -5.76 10.23
CA VAL A 114 5.02 -6.52 10.40
C VAL A 114 4.83 -7.96 9.91
N GLU A 115 5.88 -8.61 9.45
CA GLU A 115 5.85 -9.97 8.90
C GLU A 115 5.12 -11.00 9.79
N ASP A 116 5.25 -10.89 11.11
CA ASP A 116 4.66 -11.83 12.06
C ASP A 116 3.28 -11.38 12.60
N ASP A 117 2.65 -10.37 11.99
CA ASP A 117 1.29 -9.92 12.27
C ASP A 117 0.25 -10.95 11.77
N GLY A 118 0.24 -12.12 12.39
CA GLY A 118 -0.62 -13.24 12.01
C GLY A 118 -2.10 -12.80 11.94
N SER A 119 -2.76 -13.15 10.83
CA SER A 119 -4.12 -12.73 10.43
C SER A 119 -4.28 -11.29 9.92
N GLY A 120 -3.19 -10.54 9.70
CA GLY A 120 -3.20 -9.25 9.01
C GLY A 120 -4.03 -8.19 9.74
N GLN A 121 -3.89 -8.05 11.07
CA GLN A 121 -4.65 -7.06 11.84
C GLN A 121 -4.10 -5.65 11.67
N GLY A 122 -2.78 -5.54 11.60
CA GLY A 122 -2.00 -4.34 11.31
C GLY A 122 -2.17 -3.24 12.34
N PHE A 123 -1.66 -2.08 11.97
CA PHE A 123 -2.07 -0.82 12.54
C PHE A 123 -2.31 0.17 11.41
N GLY A 124 -3.39 0.94 11.50
CA GLY A 124 -3.68 1.89 10.44
C GLY A 124 -4.82 2.84 10.73
N TYR A 125 -5.14 3.57 9.69
CA TYR A 125 -6.13 4.62 9.68
C TYR A 125 -7.14 4.32 8.58
N ALA A 126 -8.40 4.66 8.82
CA ALA A 126 -9.47 4.38 7.87
C ALA A 126 -10.53 5.48 7.90
N HIS A 127 -11.10 5.79 6.75
CA HIS A 127 -12.14 6.82 6.64
C HIS A 127 -13.38 6.54 7.52
N TYR A 128 -13.72 5.28 7.75
CA TYR A 128 -14.95 4.84 8.42
C TYR A 128 -14.81 4.45 9.90
N VAL A 129 -13.63 4.57 10.52
CA VAL A 129 -13.46 4.21 11.96
C VAL A 129 -14.16 5.22 12.87
N LYS A 130 -14.70 4.80 14.02
CA LYS A 130 -15.44 5.70 14.92
C LYS A 130 -14.59 6.87 15.46
N GLU A 131 -13.31 6.65 15.65
CA GLU A 131 -12.40 7.66 16.20
C GLU A 131 -12.01 8.69 15.12
N LYS A 132 -12.44 9.94 15.28
CA LYS A 132 -12.18 11.02 14.29
C LYS A 132 -10.69 11.25 14.03
N ALA A 133 -9.83 11.05 15.02
CA ALA A 133 -8.38 11.20 14.89
C ALA A 133 -7.74 10.15 13.97
N ARG A 134 -8.46 9.05 13.68
CA ARG A 134 -7.98 7.95 12.82
C ARG A 134 -8.61 7.96 11.41
N ARG A 135 -9.29 9.05 11.04
CA ARG A 135 -9.96 9.21 9.74
C ARG A 135 -9.20 10.12 8.82
N ILE A 136 -9.53 10.05 7.52
CA ILE A 136 -9.22 11.13 6.60
C ILE A 136 -9.88 12.42 7.08
N GLN A 137 -9.10 13.49 7.16
CA GLN A 137 -9.56 14.82 7.56
C GLN A 137 -9.35 15.81 6.42
N SER A 138 -10.18 16.84 6.37
CA SER A 138 -10.01 17.95 5.43
C SER A 138 -10.12 19.28 6.18
N PRO A 139 -9.23 20.25 5.90
CA PRO A 139 -9.41 21.63 6.34
C PRO A 139 -10.40 22.39 5.46
N ASP A 140 -10.72 21.87 4.27
CA ASP A 140 -11.45 22.57 3.22
C ASP A 140 -12.95 22.17 3.17
N ALA A 141 -13.36 21.07 3.81
CA ALA A 141 -14.75 20.63 3.89
C ALA A 141 -15.06 19.75 5.13
N GLU A 142 -16.33 19.72 5.56
CA GLU A 142 -16.80 18.84 6.64
C GLU A 142 -16.73 17.35 6.26
N CYS A 143 -17.07 17.04 5.01
CA CYS A 143 -16.80 15.72 4.43
C CYS A 143 -15.42 15.74 3.79
N ALA A 144 -14.51 14.86 4.20
CA ALA A 144 -13.17 14.83 3.63
C ALA A 144 -13.09 13.99 2.34
N TYR A 145 -13.84 12.89 2.27
CA TYR A 145 -13.74 11.89 1.21
C TYR A 145 -15.10 11.20 1.01
N GLY A 146 -15.54 11.00 -0.22
CA GLY A 146 -16.75 10.23 -0.53
C GLY A 146 -17.43 10.65 -1.84
N PRO A 147 -18.50 9.96 -2.26
CA PRO A 147 -19.14 10.18 -3.55
C PRO A 147 -20.16 11.31 -3.48
N ALA A 148 -19.71 12.53 -3.13
CA ALA A 148 -20.56 13.71 -3.05
C ALA A 148 -19.77 14.99 -3.30
N GLU A 149 -20.41 15.95 -3.97
CA GLU A 149 -19.85 17.28 -4.29
C GLU A 149 -19.36 18.04 -3.05
N LYS A 150 -20.07 17.87 -1.93
CA LYS A 150 -19.73 18.50 -0.63
C LYS A 150 -18.45 17.95 0.02
N CYS A 151 -17.95 16.82 -0.46
CA CYS A 151 -16.71 16.23 0.06
C CYS A 151 -15.50 16.93 -0.56
N ALA A 152 -14.43 17.15 0.22
CA ALA A 152 -13.20 17.71 -0.31
C ALA A 152 -12.63 16.88 -1.45
N ILE A 153 -12.68 15.54 -1.29
CA ILE A 153 -12.39 14.57 -2.34
C ILE A 153 -13.71 13.89 -2.73
N ASN A 154 -14.26 14.30 -3.88
CA ASN A 154 -15.42 13.70 -4.50
C ASN A 154 -14.99 12.50 -5.38
N THR A 155 -15.27 11.29 -4.89
CA THR A 155 -14.83 10.03 -5.51
C THR A 155 -15.65 9.61 -6.74
N GLU A 156 -16.61 10.42 -7.17
CA GLU A 156 -17.24 10.30 -8.49
C GLU A 156 -16.31 10.76 -9.63
N PHE A 157 -15.16 11.36 -9.30
CA PHE A 157 -14.17 11.84 -10.26
C PHE A 157 -12.74 11.47 -9.83
N PRO A 158 -11.78 11.45 -10.77
CA PRO A 158 -10.38 11.25 -10.44
C PRO A 158 -9.84 12.29 -9.44
N PHE A 159 -8.85 11.89 -8.66
CA PHE A 159 -8.15 12.78 -7.72
C PHE A 159 -6.66 12.40 -7.59
N HIS A 160 -5.87 13.34 -7.09
CA HIS A 160 -4.43 13.17 -6.90
C HIS A 160 -4.11 12.63 -5.51
N VAL A 161 -3.10 11.76 -5.42
CA VAL A 161 -2.59 11.16 -4.19
C VAL A 161 -1.09 11.37 -4.10
N ASP A 162 -0.64 11.90 -2.97
CA ASP A 162 0.77 11.88 -2.56
C ASP A 162 0.92 11.02 -1.30
N ILE A 163 1.89 10.10 -1.32
CA ILE A 163 2.32 9.32 -0.17
C ILE A 163 3.74 9.73 0.20
N GLU A 164 3.88 10.43 1.32
CA GLU A 164 5.15 10.97 1.81
C GLU A 164 5.73 10.08 2.91
N PHE A 165 6.89 9.47 2.67
CA PHE A 165 7.55 8.58 3.63
C PHE A 165 8.62 9.31 4.43
N SER A 166 8.73 8.99 5.72
CA SER A 166 9.81 9.56 6.55
C SER A 166 11.21 9.13 6.06
N PRO A 167 12.23 10.00 6.18
CA PRO A 167 13.60 9.72 5.75
C PRO A 167 14.22 8.47 6.40
N SER A 168 15.18 7.84 5.71
CA SER A 168 15.99 6.78 6.32
C SER A 168 16.76 7.33 7.52
N GLY A 169 16.89 6.52 8.57
CA GLY A 169 17.45 6.93 9.86
C GLY A 169 16.45 7.56 10.83
N GLU A 170 15.26 7.94 10.36
CA GLU A 170 14.14 8.37 11.22
C GLU A 170 13.17 7.20 11.48
N GLU A 171 12.34 7.35 12.52
CA GLU A 171 11.26 6.40 12.79
C GLU A 171 10.38 6.23 11.54
N PHE A 172 10.01 5.00 11.23
CA PHE A 172 9.12 4.71 10.10
C PHE A 172 7.77 5.42 10.29
N SER A 173 7.32 6.09 9.22
CA SER A 173 5.95 6.56 9.04
C SER A 173 5.72 6.95 7.58
N PHE A 174 4.46 7.04 7.18
CA PHE A 174 4.06 7.77 5.98
C PHE A 174 2.81 8.60 6.20
N GLU A 175 2.63 9.65 5.41
CA GLU A 175 1.42 10.48 5.38
C GLU A 175 0.79 10.40 3.98
N VAL A 176 -0.54 10.29 3.96
CA VAL A 176 -1.34 10.33 2.72
C VAL A 176 -1.90 11.73 2.58
N ARG A 177 -1.71 12.35 1.42
CA ARG A 177 -2.34 13.63 1.05
C ARG A 177 -3.13 13.44 -0.23
N LEU A 178 -4.38 13.86 -0.21
CA LEU A 178 -5.31 13.79 -1.33
C LEU A 178 -5.61 15.21 -1.80
N THR A 179 -5.66 15.43 -3.12
CA THR A 179 -6.01 16.73 -3.69
C THR A 179 -6.99 16.59 -4.84
N GLN A 180 -8.04 17.40 -4.85
CA GLN A 180 -8.99 17.50 -5.96
C GLN A 180 -9.47 18.95 -6.09
N GLU A 181 -9.26 19.56 -7.26
CA GLU A 181 -9.70 20.94 -7.55
C GLU A 181 -9.25 21.98 -6.50
N GLY A 182 -8.03 21.81 -5.97
CA GLY A 182 -7.47 22.68 -4.94
C GLY A 182 -7.98 22.43 -3.52
N ARG A 183 -8.96 21.54 -3.32
CA ARG A 183 -9.38 21.02 -2.01
C ARG A 183 -8.50 19.85 -1.60
N ARG A 184 -8.26 19.71 -0.31
CA ARG A 184 -7.31 18.75 0.24
C ARG A 184 -7.94 17.89 1.32
N ALA A 185 -7.44 16.68 1.44
CA ALA A 185 -7.67 15.82 2.60
C ALA A 185 -6.38 15.07 2.93
N SER A 186 -6.23 14.61 4.18
CA SER A 186 -5.04 13.86 4.58
C SER A 186 -5.31 12.81 5.65
N LEU A 187 -4.37 11.88 5.76
CA LEU A 187 -4.38 10.77 6.71
C LEU A 187 -2.96 10.50 7.22
N GLY A 188 -2.83 10.21 8.51
CA GLY A 188 -1.57 9.82 9.13
C GLY A 188 -1.04 10.83 10.15
N PRO A 189 0.24 10.69 10.57
CA PRO A 189 1.21 9.70 10.07
C PRO A 189 0.81 8.26 10.40
N VAL A 190 0.90 7.36 9.42
CA VAL A 190 0.63 5.93 9.56
C VAL A 190 1.90 5.23 10.04
N ARG A 191 1.84 4.64 11.24
CA ARG A 191 2.89 3.84 11.89
C ARG A 191 2.31 3.15 13.13
N TYR A 192 2.99 2.16 13.69
CA TYR A 192 2.59 1.64 15.00
C TYR A 192 2.80 2.72 16.08
N ILE A 193 1.76 2.96 16.88
CA ILE A 193 1.83 3.79 18.10
C ILE A 193 1.66 2.96 19.38
N GLU A 194 1.28 1.70 19.21
CA GLU A 194 1.11 0.70 20.27
C GLU A 194 1.69 -0.63 19.79
N LYS A 195 1.90 -1.56 20.73
CA LYS A 195 2.42 -2.89 20.41
C LYS A 195 1.48 -3.57 19.39
N PRO A 196 2.02 -4.25 18.36
CA PRO A 196 1.22 -5.13 17.50
C PRO A 196 0.35 -6.10 18.33
N GLN A 197 -0.92 -6.24 17.95
CA GLN A 197 -1.86 -7.11 18.68
C GLN A 197 -1.53 -8.60 18.50
N LYS A 198 -0.83 -8.93 17.41
CA LYS A 198 -0.40 -10.27 17.03
C LYS A 198 1.11 -10.26 16.75
N GLY A 199 1.68 -11.45 16.66
CA GLY A 199 3.12 -11.63 16.45
C GLY A 199 3.96 -11.63 17.72
N LEU A 200 5.27 -11.73 17.50
CA LEU A 200 6.32 -11.78 18.50
C LEU A 200 6.92 -10.39 18.77
N VAL A 201 6.73 -9.43 17.86
CA VAL A 201 7.19 -8.05 18.03
C VAL A 201 6.64 -7.45 19.32
N ALA A 202 7.54 -7.04 20.21
CA ALA A 202 7.22 -6.73 21.60
C ALA A 202 6.81 -5.27 21.83
N SER A 203 7.06 -4.36 20.88
CA SER A 203 6.81 -2.93 21.03
C SER A 203 6.50 -2.24 19.69
N ALA A 204 5.90 -1.04 19.75
CA ALA A 204 5.72 -0.19 18.58
C ALA A 204 7.06 0.23 17.95
N THR A 205 8.07 0.49 18.78
CA THR A 205 9.43 0.85 18.34
C THR A 205 10.06 -0.27 17.51
N ASP A 206 9.99 -1.51 17.98
CA ASP A 206 10.52 -2.66 17.25
C ASP A 206 9.75 -2.90 15.94
N ALA A 207 8.43 -2.69 15.96
CA ALA A 207 7.59 -2.82 14.77
C ALA A 207 7.96 -1.78 13.70
N ASN A 208 8.07 -0.51 14.10
CA ASN A 208 8.48 0.58 13.21
C ASN A 208 9.93 0.41 12.73
N ALA A 209 10.82 -0.18 13.53
CA ALA A 209 12.18 -0.52 13.11
C ALA A 209 12.18 -1.62 12.03
N ALA A 210 11.32 -2.65 12.15
CA ALA A 210 11.18 -3.70 11.14
C ALA A 210 10.61 -3.16 9.82
N LEU A 211 9.60 -2.27 9.88
CA LEU A 211 9.05 -1.56 8.73
C LEU A 211 10.12 -0.68 8.05
N ARG A 212 10.88 0.11 8.83
CA ARG A 212 12.00 0.91 8.32
C ARG A 212 13.02 0.04 7.60
N ALA A 213 13.45 -1.05 8.21
CA ALA A 213 14.45 -1.94 7.62
C ALA A 213 13.97 -2.55 6.29
N SER A 214 12.68 -2.90 6.20
CA SER A 214 12.05 -3.39 4.96
C SER A 214 12.02 -2.31 3.88
N LEU A 215 11.59 -1.10 4.22
CA LEU A 215 11.51 0.03 3.28
C LEU A 215 12.89 0.45 2.75
N ASP A 216 13.89 0.52 3.63
CA ASP A 216 15.27 0.87 3.27
C ASP A 216 15.95 -0.22 2.41
N ALA A 217 15.54 -1.47 2.57
CA ALA A 217 15.99 -2.58 1.71
C ALA A 217 15.31 -2.60 0.33
N GLY A 218 14.28 -1.78 0.14
CA GLY A 218 13.51 -1.63 -1.09
C GLY A 218 12.39 -2.66 -1.22
N MET A 219 11.14 -2.22 -1.33
CA MET A 219 9.97 -3.10 -1.39
C MET A 219 9.34 -3.09 -2.78
N THR A 220 8.59 -4.14 -3.12
CA THR A 220 7.86 -4.16 -4.40
C THR A 220 6.53 -3.45 -4.26
N LEU A 221 6.27 -2.52 -5.18
CA LEU A 221 4.98 -1.86 -5.33
C LEU A 221 4.02 -2.75 -6.12
N VAL A 222 2.85 -2.98 -5.53
CA VAL A 222 1.85 -3.91 -6.02
C VAL A 222 0.51 -3.20 -6.19
N ILE A 223 -0.17 -3.51 -7.28
CA ILE A 223 -1.55 -3.11 -7.59
C ILE A 223 -2.39 -4.37 -7.77
#